data_AF-A0A382I1I8-F1
#
_entry.id   AF-A0A382I1I8-F1
#
_cell.length_a   1.000
_cell.length_b   1.000
_cell.length_c   1.000
_cell.angle_alpha   90.00
_cell.angle_beta   90.00
_cell.angle_gamma   90.00
#
_symmetry.space_group_name_H-M   'P 1'
#
loop_
_entity.id
_entity.type
_entity.pdbx_description
1 polymer ?
#
loop_
_entity_poly.entity_id
_entity_poly.type
_entity_poly.pdbx_seq_one_letter_code
_entity_poly.pdbx_strand_id
1 'polypeptide(L)'
;MNEATHFPEPEILSREDTDDGRWKVEACAAKRGLPNTNIVLKTLTAPVDPTPMSRSIRAHEMMHAKVSPGLEMEAWVKRGIASQGALVATEELRVNLLCTKAGFDMKHDLSDDGETADGERICANRDWRGAVFMCIATVGTASHKKFLTGVRRHDRFWGKCLLDISKRAHRYMEKSWKSGSLASTEIDEGANISPRGFGHTEQLAEWVDRIAEQEPPEPPPEDAEAPAP
;
A
#
# COMPACT_ATOMS: atom_id res chain seq x y z
N MET A 1 -18.05 -20.50 -24.62
CA MET A 1 -17.48 -19.17 -24.89
C MET A 1 -16.14 -19.14 -24.20
N ASN A 2 -15.04 -18.86 -24.91
CA ASN A 2 -13.78 -18.58 -24.21
C ASN A 2 -14.00 -17.34 -23.35
N GLU A 3 -13.82 -17.45 -22.03
CA GLU A 3 -13.84 -16.29 -21.16
C GLU A 3 -12.78 -15.29 -21.65
N ALA A 4 -13.19 -14.03 -21.81
CA ALA A 4 -12.29 -13.00 -22.31
C ALA A 4 -11.14 -12.78 -21.31
N THR A 5 -9.91 -13.06 -21.74
CA THR A 5 -8.68 -12.82 -20.97
C THR A 5 -8.16 -11.41 -21.23
N HIS A 6 -7.83 -10.67 -20.18
CA HIS A 6 -7.33 -9.30 -20.24
C HIS A 6 -5.92 -9.25 -19.67
N PHE A 7 -4.91 -9.30 -20.53
CA PHE A 7 -3.53 -9.12 -20.12
C PHE A 7 -3.22 -7.62 -19.99
N PRO A 8 -2.57 -7.18 -18.90
CA PRO A 8 -2.02 -5.83 -18.83
C PRO A 8 -0.86 -5.68 -19.83
N GLU A 9 -0.64 -4.46 -20.32
CA GLU A 9 0.43 -4.11 -21.26
C GLU A 9 1.32 -3.01 -20.64
N PRO A 10 2.21 -3.33 -19.68
CA PRO A 10 3.02 -2.33 -18.99
C PRO A 10 3.96 -1.55 -19.92
N GLU A 11 4.33 -2.12 -21.07
CA GLU A 11 5.16 -1.47 -22.08
C GLU A 11 4.58 -0.16 -22.63
N ILE A 12 3.27 0.07 -22.50
CA ILE A 12 2.66 1.35 -22.90
C ILE A 12 3.01 2.49 -21.92
N LEU A 13 3.50 2.14 -20.72
CA LEU A 13 3.89 3.07 -19.68
C LEU A 13 5.36 3.46 -19.89
N SER A 14 5.60 4.58 -20.56
CA SER A 14 6.95 5.14 -20.64
C SER A 14 7.33 5.90 -19.37
N ARG A 15 8.62 5.86 -19.03
CA ARG A 15 9.23 6.64 -17.94
C ARG A 15 10.65 7.01 -18.36
N GLU A 16 11.13 8.17 -17.93
CA GLU A 16 12.50 8.61 -18.25
C GLU A 16 13.56 7.96 -17.35
N ASP A 17 13.15 7.45 -16.17
CA ASP A 17 14.04 6.84 -15.18
C ASP A 17 14.21 5.31 -15.35
N THR A 18 13.62 4.72 -16.40
CA THR A 18 13.72 3.29 -16.69
C THR A 18 13.85 3.06 -18.18
N ASP A 19 14.61 2.05 -18.61
CA ASP A 19 14.69 1.69 -20.02
C ASP A 19 13.33 1.24 -20.58
N ASP A 20 12.98 1.70 -21.78
CA ASP A 20 11.84 1.19 -22.54
C ASP A 20 12.02 -0.29 -22.91
N GLY A 21 10.93 -1.02 -23.12
CA GLY A 21 10.98 -2.36 -23.68
C GLY A 21 9.80 -3.25 -23.34
N ARG A 22 9.80 -4.45 -23.93
CA ARG A 22 8.74 -5.44 -23.76
C ARG A 22 8.75 -6.04 -22.35
N TRP A 23 7.57 -6.18 -21.77
CA TRP A 23 7.37 -6.86 -20.50
C TRP A 23 6.97 -8.33 -20.70
N LYS A 24 7.39 -9.19 -19.77
CA LYS A 24 6.89 -10.55 -19.65
C LYS A 24 5.68 -10.54 -18.72
N VAL A 25 4.51 -10.87 -19.25
CA VAL A 25 3.26 -10.86 -18.50
C VAL A 25 2.74 -12.29 -18.32
N GLU A 26 2.49 -12.70 -17.08
CA GLU A 26 2.00 -14.03 -16.72
C GLU A 26 0.65 -13.95 -16.00
N ALA A 27 -0.21 -14.94 -16.28
CA ALA A 27 -1.50 -15.06 -15.62
C ALA A 27 -1.35 -15.73 -14.25
N CYS A 28 -2.06 -15.22 -13.23
CA CYS A 28 -2.17 -15.86 -11.92
C CYS A 28 -3.60 -15.82 -11.38
N ALA A 29 -3.83 -16.45 -10.22
CA ALA A 29 -5.07 -16.29 -9.49
C ALA A 29 -5.12 -14.93 -8.78
N ALA A 30 -6.31 -14.37 -8.66
CA ALA A 30 -6.57 -13.14 -7.90
C ALA A 30 -6.52 -13.43 -6.38
N LYS A 31 -5.32 -13.68 -5.85
CA LYS A 31 -5.06 -14.03 -4.46
C LYS A 31 -3.84 -13.28 -3.96
N ARG A 32 -3.90 -12.73 -2.74
CA ARG A 32 -2.78 -11.98 -2.16
C ARG A 32 -1.48 -12.80 -2.18
N GLY A 33 -0.40 -12.11 -2.55
CA GLY A 33 0.93 -12.70 -2.68
C GLY A 33 1.20 -13.39 -4.02
N LEU A 34 0.22 -13.53 -4.92
CA LEU A 34 0.46 -14.03 -6.28
C LEU A 34 0.68 -12.89 -7.29
N PRO A 35 -0.20 -11.88 -7.40
CA PRO A 35 0.09 -10.71 -8.21
C PRO A 35 1.37 -10.03 -7.74
N ASN A 36 2.20 -9.64 -8.70
CA ASN A 36 3.42 -8.90 -8.42
C ASN A 36 3.94 -8.21 -9.67
N THR A 37 4.71 -7.15 -9.43
CA THR A 37 5.40 -6.37 -10.44
C THR A 37 6.89 -6.30 -10.12
N ASN A 38 7.74 -6.61 -11.09
CA ASN A 38 9.18 -6.40 -10.99
C ASN A 38 9.63 -5.52 -12.16
N ILE A 39 9.92 -4.27 -11.84
CA ILE A 39 10.30 -3.24 -12.82
C ILE A 39 11.66 -3.54 -13.43
N VAL A 40 12.62 -4.01 -12.63
CA VAL A 40 14.00 -4.30 -13.07
C VAL A 40 14.03 -5.42 -14.10
N LEU A 41 13.26 -6.49 -13.86
CA LEU A 41 13.18 -7.64 -14.76
C LEU A 41 12.08 -7.48 -15.84
N LYS A 42 11.30 -6.41 -15.80
CA LYS A 42 10.13 -6.16 -16.66
C LYS A 42 9.17 -7.35 -16.65
N THR A 43 8.85 -7.87 -15.47
CA THR A 43 7.88 -8.96 -15.30
C THR A 43 6.66 -8.47 -14.53
N LEU A 44 5.46 -8.86 -14.98
CA LEU A 44 4.21 -8.60 -14.28
C LEU A 44 3.38 -9.88 -14.23
N THR A 45 2.95 -10.27 -13.04
CA THR A 45 2.05 -11.40 -12.82
C THR A 45 0.71 -10.87 -12.33
N ALA A 46 -0.40 -11.16 -13.02
CA ALA A 46 -1.72 -10.65 -12.65
C ALA A 46 -2.86 -11.56 -13.13
N PRO A 47 -4.04 -11.51 -12.48
CA PRO A 47 -5.22 -12.22 -12.94
C PRO A 47 -5.76 -11.61 -14.23
N VAL A 48 -6.24 -12.47 -15.12
CA VAL A 48 -6.68 -12.09 -16.49
C VAL A 48 -8.18 -12.22 -16.69
N ASP A 49 -8.91 -12.73 -15.71
CA ASP A 49 -10.37 -12.82 -15.78
C ASP A 49 -11.03 -11.41 -15.72
N PRO A 50 -12.27 -11.27 -16.19
CA PRO A 50 -12.92 -9.98 -16.33
C PRO A 50 -13.56 -9.44 -15.04
N THR A 51 -13.34 -10.08 -13.88
CA THR A 51 -13.97 -9.60 -12.64
C THR A 51 -13.49 -8.20 -12.25
N PRO A 52 -14.33 -7.41 -11.54
CA PRO A 52 -13.93 -6.09 -11.05
C PRO A 52 -12.68 -6.14 -10.17
N MET A 53 -12.57 -7.17 -9.33
CA MET A 53 -11.39 -7.43 -8.50
C MET A 53 -10.14 -7.65 -9.34
N SER A 54 -10.18 -8.54 -10.34
CA SER A 54 -9.03 -8.78 -11.23
C SER A 54 -8.66 -7.55 -12.04
N ARG A 55 -9.63 -6.73 -12.44
CA ARG A 55 -9.38 -5.42 -13.07
C ARG A 55 -8.62 -4.48 -12.12
N SER A 56 -9.04 -4.38 -10.86
CA SER A 56 -8.39 -3.53 -9.86
C SER A 56 -6.99 -4.03 -9.49
N ILE A 57 -6.77 -5.35 -9.45
CA ILE A 57 -5.43 -5.93 -9.27
C ILE A 57 -4.53 -5.56 -10.46
N ARG A 58 -4.98 -5.76 -11.71
CA ARG A 58 -4.20 -5.35 -12.89
C ARG A 58 -3.85 -3.86 -12.86
N ALA A 59 -4.79 -3.00 -12.46
CA ALA A 59 -4.56 -1.57 -12.34
C ALA A 59 -3.52 -1.22 -11.26
N HIS A 60 -3.55 -1.93 -10.13
CA HIS A 60 -2.59 -1.79 -9.04
C HIS A 60 -1.17 -2.18 -9.48
N GLU A 61 -1.00 -3.34 -10.11
CA GLU A 61 0.29 -3.80 -10.63
C GLU A 61 0.83 -2.87 -11.74
N MET A 62 -0.04 -2.44 -12.66
CA MET A 62 0.31 -1.44 -13.69
C MET A 62 0.73 -0.11 -13.08
N MET A 63 0.11 0.31 -11.98
CA MET A 63 0.50 1.54 -11.29
C MET A 63 1.87 1.39 -10.63
N HIS A 64 2.19 0.25 -10.03
CA HIS A 64 3.55 -0.03 -9.58
C HIS A 64 4.56 0.11 -10.72
N ALA A 65 4.29 -0.52 -11.87
CA ALA A 65 5.14 -0.38 -13.05
C ALA A 65 5.33 1.10 -13.46
N LYS A 66 4.26 1.90 -13.35
CA LYS A 66 4.28 3.32 -13.72
C LYS A 66 5.06 4.20 -12.75
N VAL A 67 4.92 4.01 -11.44
CA VAL A 67 5.35 5.04 -10.45
C VAL A 67 6.32 4.56 -9.40
N SER A 68 6.48 3.26 -9.18
CA SER A 68 7.35 2.75 -8.09
C SER A 68 8.82 2.81 -8.49
N PRO A 69 9.75 2.91 -7.52
CA PRO A 69 11.17 2.84 -7.80
C PRO A 69 11.55 1.47 -8.38
N GLY A 70 12.35 1.49 -9.45
CA GLY A 70 12.98 0.29 -10.00
C GLY A 70 14.31 0.00 -9.30
N LEU A 71 15.41 0.15 -10.03
CA LEU A 71 16.78 -0.01 -9.49
C LEU A 71 17.07 0.93 -8.31
N GLU A 72 16.44 2.10 -8.28
CA GLU A 72 16.64 3.12 -7.25
C GLU A 72 16.07 2.76 -5.87
N MET A 73 15.27 1.68 -5.74
CA MET A 73 14.70 1.30 -4.44
C MET A 73 15.80 1.06 -3.40
N GLU A 74 16.93 0.49 -3.80
CA GLU A 74 18.07 0.27 -2.90
C GLU A 74 18.68 1.61 -2.42
N ALA A 75 18.72 2.63 -3.27
CA ALA A 75 19.22 3.95 -2.91
C ALA A 75 18.30 4.63 -1.87
N TRP A 76 16.98 4.52 -2.01
CA TRP A 76 16.03 4.99 -1.01
C TRP A 76 16.23 4.29 0.34
N VAL A 77 16.35 2.96 0.36
CA VAL A 77 16.58 2.21 1.61
C VAL A 77 17.91 2.59 2.28
N LYS A 78 18.99 2.75 1.49
CA LYS A 78 20.34 3.09 2.00
C LYS A 78 20.42 4.44 2.70
N ARG A 79 19.46 5.34 2.50
CA ARG A 79 19.40 6.63 3.21
C ARG A 79 19.10 6.46 4.70
N GLY A 80 18.52 5.34 5.12
CA GLY A 80 18.28 5.03 6.54
C GLY A 80 17.22 5.91 7.21
N ILE A 81 16.38 6.59 6.43
CA ILE A 81 15.29 7.44 6.95
C ILE A 81 14.09 6.60 7.37
N ALA A 82 13.79 5.55 6.59
CA ALA A 82 12.77 4.57 6.91
C ALA A 82 13.26 3.17 6.55
N SER A 83 12.79 2.17 7.28
CA SER A 83 12.98 0.77 6.97
C SER A 83 12.30 0.40 5.65
N GLN A 84 12.84 -0.63 5.00
CA GLN A 84 12.26 -1.17 3.77
C GLN A 84 10.79 -1.59 3.97
N GLY A 85 10.43 -2.12 5.14
CA GLY A 85 9.05 -2.53 5.45
C GLY A 85 8.08 -1.36 5.45
N ALA A 86 8.44 -0.23 6.06
CA ALA A 86 7.60 0.96 6.08
C ALA A 86 7.53 1.63 4.69
N LEU A 87 8.63 1.63 3.93
CA LEU A 87 8.64 2.12 2.55
C LEU A 87 7.68 1.32 1.67
N VAL A 88 7.75 -0.02 1.73
CA VAL A 88 6.84 -0.90 0.98
C VAL A 88 5.39 -0.68 1.41
N ALA A 89 5.08 -0.74 2.71
CA ALA A 89 3.71 -0.54 3.20
C ALA A 89 3.13 0.82 2.78
N THR A 90 3.93 1.87 2.80
CA THR A 90 3.50 3.21 2.41
C THR A 90 3.35 3.35 0.90
N GLU A 91 4.17 2.64 0.12
CA GLU A 91 4.08 2.60 -1.32
C GLU A 91 2.78 1.96 -1.80
N GLU A 92 2.36 0.87 -1.16
CA GLU A 92 1.04 0.24 -1.38
C GLU A 92 -0.10 1.26 -1.21
N LEU A 93 -0.06 2.07 -0.14
CA LEU A 93 -1.02 3.16 0.06
C LEU A 93 -0.96 4.20 -1.07
N ARG A 94 0.24 4.60 -1.50
CA ARG A 94 0.40 5.57 -2.60
C ARG A 94 -0.21 5.02 -3.88
N VAL A 95 0.10 3.78 -4.24
CA VAL A 95 -0.42 3.09 -5.42
C VAL A 95 -1.94 2.98 -5.37
N ASN A 96 -2.50 2.54 -4.24
CA ASN A 96 -3.96 2.46 -4.06
C ASN A 96 -4.66 3.81 -4.29
N LEU A 97 -4.07 4.89 -3.77
CA LEU A 97 -4.61 6.24 -3.98
C LEU A 97 -4.54 6.62 -5.46
N LEU A 98 -3.40 6.42 -6.12
CA LEU A 98 -3.20 6.77 -7.52
C LEU A 98 -4.13 5.97 -8.45
N CYS A 99 -4.35 4.68 -8.20
CA CYS A 99 -5.35 3.89 -8.93
C CYS A 99 -6.76 4.47 -8.75
N THR A 100 -7.11 4.87 -7.53
CA THR A 100 -8.40 5.53 -7.27
C THR A 100 -8.52 6.84 -8.05
N LYS A 101 -7.46 7.66 -8.12
CA LYS A 101 -7.45 8.89 -8.92
C LYS A 101 -7.52 8.63 -10.42
N ALA A 102 -7.00 7.49 -10.88
CA ALA A 102 -7.11 7.03 -12.25
C ALA A 102 -8.48 6.42 -12.60
N GLY A 103 -9.42 6.35 -11.65
CA GLY A 103 -10.80 5.91 -11.88
C GLY A 103 -11.07 4.43 -11.62
N PHE A 104 -10.16 3.71 -10.96
CA PHE A 104 -10.39 2.33 -10.52
C PHE A 104 -11.03 2.30 -9.13
N ASP A 105 -12.03 1.43 -8.93
CA ASP A 105 -12.77 1.35 -7.67
C ASP A 105 -12.06 0.43 -6.65
N MET A 106 -10.91 0.88 -6.18
CA MET A 106 -10.09 0.14 -5.21
C MET A 106 -10.85 -0.16 -3.92
N LYS A 107 -11.72 0.77 -3.51
CA LYS A 107 -12.44 0.76 -2.24
C LYS A 107 -13.50 -0.34 -2.17
N HIS A 108 -14.05 -0.76 -3.30
CA HIS A 108 -15.06 -1.81 -3.35
C HIS A 108 -14.53 -3.11 -3.96
N ASP A 109 -13.54 -3.04 -4.86
CA ASP A 109 -13.12 -4.20 -5.64
C ASP A 109 -11.81 -4.85 -5.16
N LEU A 110 -10.89 -4.11 -4.52
CA LEU A 110 -9.56 -4.65 -4.18
C LEU A 110 -9.55 -5.33 -2.79
N SER A 111 -9.83 -6.63 -2.78
CA SER A 111 -9.72 -7.52 -1.62
C SER A 111 -9.70 -8.98 -2.07
N ASP A 112 -8.98 -9.84 -1.35
CA ASP A 112 -8.98 -11.29 -1.58
C ASP A 112 -9.74 -12.09 -0.51
N ASP A 113 -10.55 -11.39 0.31
CA ASP A 113 -11.34 -11.91 1.43
C ASP A 113 -10.55 -12.53 2.59
N GLY A 114 -9.22 -12.63 2.50
CA GLY A 114 -8.36 -13.17 3.54
C GLY A 114 -8.11 -12.21 4.72
N GLU A 115 -8.42 -10.93 4.57
CA GLU A 115 -7.83 -9.90 5.43
C GLU A 115 -8.39 -9.89 6.84
N THR A 116 -9.61 -10.38 7.04
CA THR A 116 -10.15 -10.57 8.40
C THR A 116 -9.35 -11.62 9.16
N ALA A 117 -8.99 -12.75 8.52
CA ALA A 117 -8.16 -13.78 9.16
C ALA A 117 -6.73 -13.26 9.42
N ASP A 118 -6.17 -12.46 8.52
CA ASP A 118 -4.87 -11.81 8.74
C ASP A 118 -4.89 -10.85 9.93
N GLY A 119 -5.94 -10.03 10.05
CA GLY A 119 -6.11 -9.12 11.18
C GLY A 119 -6.23 -9.85 12.52
N GLU A 120 -6.96 -10.96 12.55
CA GLU A 120 -7.07 -11.83 13.73
C GLU A 120 -5.70 -12.42 14.10
N ARG A 121 -5.01 -13.03 13.14
CA ARG A 121 -3.72 -13.68 13.33
C ARG A 121 -2.64 -12.72 13.82
N ILE A 122 -2.51 -11.55 13.17
CA ILE A 122 -1.52 -10.54 13.55
C ILE A 122 -1.74 -10.05 14.99
N CYS A 123 -3.00 -9.79 15.35
CA CYS A 123 -3.34 -9.33 16.69
C CYS A 123 -3.14 -10.43 17.76
N ALA A 124 -3.52 -11.67 17.46
CA ALA A 124 -3.29 -12.83 18.32
C ALA A 124 -1.79 -13.07 18.59
N ASN A 125 -0.94 -12.81 17.61
CA ASN A 125 0.51 -12.90 17.74
C ASN A 125 1.15 -11.68 18.43
N ARG A 126 0.36 -10.68 18.85
CA ARG A 126 0.82 -9.40 19.41
C ARG A 126 1.84 -8.69 18.52
N ASP A 127 1.73 -8.87 17.21
CA ASP A 127 2.61 -8.24 16.21
C ASP A 127 2.10 -6.84 15.86
N TRP A 128 2.44 -5.86 16.70
CA TRP A 128 2.05 -4.47 16.48
C TRP A 128 2.64 -3.89 15.19
N ARG A 129 3.93 -4.17 14.93
CA ARG A 129 4.63 -3.68 13.73
C ARG A 129 3.94 -4.17 12.46
N GLY A 130 3.66 -5.47 12.38
CA GLY A 130 2.91 -6.07 11.28
C GLY A 130 1.50 -5.50 11.16
N ALA A 131 0.83 -5.22 12.28
CA ALA A 131 -0.50 -4.60 12.28
C ALA A 131 -0.50 -3.20 11.68
N VAL A 132 0.49 -2.37 12.04
CA VAL A 132 0.66 -1.02 11.50
C VAL A 132 0.94 -1.08 10.00
N PHE A 133 1.87 -1.91 9.56
CA PHE A 133 2.23 -2.01 8.14
C PHE A 133 1.09 -2.53 7.27
N MET A 134 0.41 -3.59 7.69
CA MET A 134 -0.75 -4.11 6.97
C MET A 134 -1.92 -3.10 6.97
N CYS A 135 -2.11 -2.38 8.07
CA CYS A 135 -3.11 -1.31 8.14
C CYS A 135 -2.83 -0.23 7.09
N ILE A 136 -1.58 0.23 6.97
CA ILE A 136 -1.15 1.25 6.00
C ILE A 136 -1.26 0.72 4.57
N ALA A 137 -0.74 -0.48 4.29
CA ALA A 137 -0.74 -1.05 2.94
C ALA A 137 -2.15 -1.22 2.34
N THR A 138 -3.14 -1.48 3.20
CA THR A 138 -4.52 -1.70 2.74
C THR A 138 -5.33 -0.41 2.62
N VAL A 139 -4.84 0.75 3.05
CA VAL A 139 -5.62 2.00 3.05
C VAL A 139 -6.11 2.35 1.65
N GLY A 140 -7.39 2.74 1.56
CA GLY A 140 -8.04 3.11 0.30
C GLY A 140 -8.67 1.93 -0.46
N THR A 141 -8.57 0.71 0.08
CA THR A 141 -9.06 -0.51 -0.59
C THR A 141 -10.21 -1.18 0.16
N ALA A 142 -10.90 -2.13 -0.47
CA ALA A 142 -11.90 -2.99 0.17
C ALA A 142 -11.29 -3.84 1.31
N SER A 143 -10.00 -4.18 1.19
CA SER A 143 -9.22 -4.92 2.19
C SER A 143 -9.17 -4.22 3.55
N HIS A 144 -9.11 -2.88 3.58
CA HIS A 144 -8.84 -2.11 4.80
C HIS A 144 -9.86 -2.35 5.91
N LYS A 145 -11.15 -2.31 5.55
CA LYS A 145 -12.24 -2.49 6.51
C LYS A 145 -12.24 -3.92 7.04
N LYS A 146 -11.98 -4.92 6.19
CA LYS A 146 -11.94 -6.34 6.55
C LYS A 146 -10.78 -6.64 7.49
N PHE A 147 -9.59 -6.08 7.22
CA PHE A 147 -8.43 -6.16 8.09
C PHE A 147 -8.72 -5.60 9.50
N LEU A 148 -9.22 -4.36 9.57
CA LEU A 148 -9.57 -3.73 10.86
C LEU A 148 -10.68 -4.48 11.60
N THR A 149 -11.62 -5.12 10.89
CA THR A 149 -12.61 -6.01 11.51
C THR A 149 -11.93 -7.19 12.20
N GLY A 150 -10.95 -7.84 11.54
CA GLY A 150 -10.17 -8.92 12.14
C GLY A 150 -9.44 -8.48 13.40
N VAL A 151 -8.73 -7.35 13.34
CA VAL A 151 -8.03 -6.79 14.52
C VAL A 151 -9.01 -6.56 15.68
N ARG A 152 -10.17 -5.94 15.43
CA ARG A 152 -11.17 -5.64 16.47
C ARG A 152 -11.81 -6.86 17.13
N ARG A 153 -11.71 -8.04 16.53
CA ARG A 153 -12.18 -9.29 17.15
C ARG A 153 -11.26 -9.74 18.29
N HIS A 154 -9.99 -9.36 18.25
CA HIS A 154 -9.01 -9.64 19.30
C HIS A 154 -8.72 -8.43 20.19
N ASP A 155 -8.54 -7.25 19.60
CA ASP A 155 -8.23 -6.01 20.33
C ASP A 155 -8.95 -4.81 19.69
N ARG A 156 -10.04 -4.38 20.33
CA ARG A 156 -10.84 -3.24 19.86
C ARG A 156 -10.08 -1.93 19.94
N PHE A 157 -9.16 -1.78 20.90
CA PHE A 157 -8.42 -0.56 21.10
C PHE A 157 -7.36 -0.40 20.01
N TRP A 158 -6.63 -1.47 19.66
CA TRP A 158 -5.79 -1.50 18.46
C TRP A 158 -6.58 -1.12 17.21
N GLY A 159 -7.77 -1.70 17.04
CA GLY A 159 -8.64 -1.38 15.90
C GLY A 159 -9.11 0.08 15.84
N LYS A 160 -9.08 0.83 16.96
CA LYS A 160 -9.30 2.28 17.02
C LYS A 160 -8.03 3.04 16.66
N CYS A 161 -6.90 2.71 17.29
CA CYS A 161 -5.60 3.35 17.03
C CYS A 161 -5.18 3.21 15.56
N LEU A 162 -5.27 2.00 15.00
CA LEU A 162 -4.95 1.71 13.60
C LEU A 162 -5.84 2.49 12.63
N LEU A 163 -7.12 2.68 12.95
CA LEU A 163 -8.03 3.49 12.14
C LEU A 163 -7.65 4.99 12.16
N ASP A 164 -7.20 5.50 13.30
CA ASP A 164 -6.79 6.90 13.39
C ASP A 164 -5.45 7.13 12.67
N ILE A 165 -4.52 6.17 12.78
CA ILE A 165 -3.29 6.12 12.00
C ILE A 165 -3.60 6.13 10.49
N SER A 166 -4.48 5.22 10.02
CA SER A 166 -4.80 5.10 8.59
C SER A 166 -5.45 6.36 8.03
N LYS A 167 -6.36 7.00 8.77
CA LYS A 167 -6.97 8.29 8.39
C LYS A 167 -5.92 9.39 8.25
N ARG A 168 -4.92 9.44 9.14
CA ARG A 168 -3.84 10.44 9.07
C ARG A 168 -2.93 10.19 7.87
N ALA A 169 -2.55 8.93 7.65
CA ALA A 169 -1.76 8.51 6.49
C ALA A 169 -2.46 8.88 5.16
N HIS A 170 -3.74 8.52 5.02
CA HIS A 170 -4.53 8.83 3.83
C HIS A 170 -4.63 10.34 3.58
N ARG A 171 -4.86 11.14 4.63
CA ARG A 171 -4.92 12.62 4.51
C ARG A 171 -3.59 13.22 4.08
N TYR A 172 -2.47 12.68 4.57
CA TYR A 172 -1.15 13.11 4.13
C TYR A 172 -0.98 12.82 2.63
N MET A 173 -1.26 11.58 2.20
CA MET A 173 -1.11 11.19 0.80
C MET A 173 -2.03 11.97 -0.15
N GLU A 174 -3.26 12.26 0.26
CA GLU A 174 -4.18 13.14 -0.47
C GLU A 174 -3.66 14.58 -0.62
N LYS A 175 -2.93 15.11 0.38
CA LYS A 175 -2.30 16.43 0.26
C LYS A 175 -1.14 16.39 -0.73
N SER A 176 -0.31 15.35 -0.69
CA SER A 176 0.78 15.13 -1.64
C SER A 176 0.27 14.94 -3.08
N TRP A 177 -0.88 14.30 -3.27
CA TRP A 177 -1.56 14.26 -4.56
C TRP A 177 -1.91 15.67 -5.06
N LYS A 178 -2.52 16.49 -4.19
CA LYS A 178 -2.91 17.86 -4.53
C LYS A 178 -1.74 18.80 -4.81
N SER A 179 -0.53 18.50 -4.34
CA SER A 179 0.67 19.26 -4.70
C SER A 179 1.20 18.92 -6.10
N GLY A 180 0.64 17.92 -6.78
CA GLY A 180 0.94 17.60 -8.18
C GLY A 180 2.18 16.73 -8.40
N SER A 181 2.89 16.32 -7.36
CA SER A 181 4.15 15.55 -7.48
C SER A 181 4.05 14.08 -7.07
N LEU A 182 2.91 13.63 -6.54
CA LEU A 182 2.80 12.27 -5.99
C LEU A 182 3.02 11.14 -7.01
N ALA A 183 2.63 11.37 -8.27
CA ALA A 183 2.83 10.42 -9.37
C ALA A 183 4.10 10.72 -10.19
N SER A 184 4.88 11.75 -9.83
CA SER A 184 6.05 12.15 -10.60
C SER A 184 7.14 11.07 -10.55
N THR A 185 7.68 10.74 -11.71
CA THR A 185 8.83 9.85 -11.89
C THR A 185 10.14 10.59 -12.15
N GLU A 186 10.13 11.93 -12.07
CA GLU A 186 11.34 12.76 -12.16
C GLU A 186 12.31 12.46 -11.01
N ILE A 187 13.52 13.00 -11.10
CA ILE A 187 14.46 12.98 -9.99
C ILE A 187 13.94 13.88 -8.86
N ASP A 188 13.98 13.40 -7.62
CA ASP A 188 13.76 14.24 -6.46
C ASP A 188 14.99 15.16 -6.25
N GLU A 189 14.80 16.48 -6.27
CA GLU A 189 15.92 17.44 -6.13
C GLU A 189 16.61 17.36 -4.76
N GLY A 190 15.89 16.98 -3.70
CA GLY A 190 16.42 16.93 -2.35
C GLY A 190 17.20 15.64 -2.09
N ALA A 191 16.70 14.51 -2.58
CA ALA A 191 17.35 13.21 -2.45
C ALA A 191 18.36 12.92 -3.56
N ASN A 192 18.22 13.56 -4.72
CA ASN A 192 18.90 13.24 -5.99
C ASN A 192 18.69 11.78 -6.42
N ILE A 193 17.47 11.26 -6.22
CA ILE A 193 17.05 9.87 -6.53
C ILE A 193 15.65 9.93 -7.15
N SER A 194 15.36 9.09 -8.16
CA SER A 194 14.00 8.92 -8.71
C SER A 194 13.26 7.76 -8.02
N PRO A 195 11.90 7.75 -8.00
CA PRO A 195 11.01 8.79 -8.50
C PRO A 195 10.67 9.82 -7.42
N ARG A 196 10.52 11.10 -7.80
CA ARG A 196 10.15 12.22 -6.92
C ARG A 196 8.89 11.97 -6.10
N GLY A 197 7.91 11.29 -6.68
CA GLY A 197 6.70 10.89 -5.97
C GLY A 197 6.97 10.02 -4.74
N PHE A 198 8.05 9.23 -4.77
CA PHE A 198 8.47 8.36 -3.67
C PHE A 198 9.09 9.14 -2.50
N GLY A 199 9.51 10.39 -2.69
CA GLY A 199 9.90 11.27 -1.58
C GLY A 199 8.76 11.48 -0.58
N HIS A 200 7.50 11.56 -1.06
CA HIS A 200 6.32 11.58 -0.18
C HIS A 200 6.10 10.23 0.51
N THR A 201 6.36 9.12 -0.20
CA THR A 201 6.31 7.77 0.38
C THR A 201 7.30 7.67 1.54
N GLU A 202 8.54 8.10 1.37
CA GLU A 202 9.58 8.04 2.41
C GLU A 202 9.24 8.91 3.63
N GLN A 203 8.79 10.16 3.43
CA GLN A 203 8.40 11.04 4.53
C GLN A 203 7.28 10.45 5.38
N LEU A 204 6.28 9.82 4.74
CA LEU A 204 5.21 9.15 5.48
C LEU A 204 5.72 7.85 6.11
N ALA A 205 6.57 7.09 5.42
CA ALA A 205 7.15 5.86 5.92
C ALA A 205 7.97 6.07 7.19
N GLU A 206 8.74 7.16 7.29
CA GLU A 206 9.48 7.54 8.50
C GLU A 206 8.54 7.70 9.71
N TRP A 207 7.39 8.34 9.51
CA TRP A 207 6.37 8.46 10.56
C TRP A 207 5.70 7.13 10.89
N VAL A 208 5.41 6.30 9.87
CA VAL A 208 4.83 4.97 10.05
C VAL A 208 5.78 4.06 10.84
N ASP A 209 7.08 4.09 10.54
CA ASP A 209 8.08 3.29 11.24
C ASP A 209 8.18 3.64 12.72
N ARG A 210 8.25 4.94 13.05
CA ARG A 210 8.27 5.39 14.44
C ARG A 210 7.05 4.92 15.24
N ILE A 211 5.90 4.76 14.60
CA ILE A 211 4.70 4.20 15.25
C ILE A 211 4.84 2.68 15.41
N ALA A 212 5.35 2.01 14.38
CA ALA A 212 5.50 0.56 14.35
C ALA A 212 6.59 0.05 15.31
N GLU A 213 7.53 0.90 15.72
CA GLU A 213 8.56 0.63 16.73
C GLU A 213 8.10 0.87 18.17
N GLN A 214 6.97 1.55 18.37
CA GLN A 214 6.41 1.74 19.71
C GLN A 214 5.84 0.44 20.25
N GLU A 215 5.78 0.33 21.58
CA GLU A 215 4.97 -0.70 22.21
C GLU A 215 3.50 -0.55 21.80
N PRO A 216 2.77 -1.66 21.66
CA PRO A 216 1.37 -1.60 21.32
C PRO A 216 0.59 -0.76 22.33
N PRO A 217 -0.34 0.09 21.86
CA PRO A 217 -1.04 1.01 22.74
C PRO A 217 -1.96 0.22 23.69
N GLU A 218 -1.93 0.60 24.96
CA GLU A 218 -2.82 0.04 26.00
C GLU A 218 -4.09 0.87 26.13
N PRO A 219 -5.26 0.24 26.37
CA PRO A 219 -6.47 1.00 26.64
C PRO A 219 -6.26 1.90 27.85
N PRO A 220 -6.83 3.13 27.85
CA PRO A 220 -6.78 3.97 29.04
C PRO A 220 -7.42 3.23 30.22
N PRO A 221 -6.97 3.47 31.47
CA PRO A 221 -7.58 2.88 32.65
C PRO A 221 -9.09 3.13 32.66
N GLU A 222 -9.88 2.08 32.91
CA GLU A 222 -11.28 2.24 33.30
C GLU A 222 -11.29 2.96 34.66
N ASP A 223 -11.97 4.11 34.73
CA ASP A 223 -12.20 4.94 35.92
C ASP A 223 -11.07 5.88 36.39
N ALA A 224 -10.95 7.03 35.73
CA ALA A 224 -10.94 8.27 36.49
C ALA A 224 -12.40 8.58 36.84
N GLU A 225 -12.89 8.02 37.95
CA GLU A 225 -14.14 8.47 38.57
C GLU A 225 -14.08 10.00 38.64
N ALA A 226 -14.94 10.65 37.86
CA ALA A 226 -15.16 12.07 38.04
C ALA A 226 -15.56 12.25 39.51
N PRO A 227 -14.90 13.15 40.28
CA PRO A 227 -15.31 13.38 41.65
C PRO A 227 -16.80 13.73 41.64
N ALA A 228 -17.59 12.98 42.42
CA ALA A 228 -19.00 13.22 42.59
C ALA A 228 -19.25 14.69 42.95
N PRO A 229 -20.35 15.30 42.45
CA PRO A 229 -20.62 16.73 42.56
C PRO A 229 -20.69 17.24 44.00
#